data_AF-A0A975CL96-F1
#
_entry.id   AF-A0A975CL96-F1
#
_cell.length_a   1.000
_cell.length_b   1.000
_cell.length_c   1.000
_cell.angle_alpha   90.00
_cell.angle_beta   90.00
_cell.angle_gamma   90.00
#
_symmetry.space_group_name_H-M   'P 1'
#
loop_
_entity.id
_entity.type
_entity.pdbx_description
1 polymer ?
#
loop_
_entity_poly.entity_id
_entity_poly.type
_entity_poly.pdbx_seq_one_letter_code
_entity_poly.pdbx_strand_id
1 'polypeptide(L)'
;MDTFDILKADLDRHLSTVDANVGIAFGEELFAEFKRRDWFTLETFGLLGTSLFSIQVPAYEKTRFVFPSWDIGALEFKVGQSPSSEK
;
A
#
# COMPACT_ATOMS: atom_id res chain seq x y z
N MET A 1 -12.95 -5.86 17.58
CA MET A 1 -12.16 -5.91 16.35
C MET A 1 -13.15 -5.92 15.21
N ASP A 2 -13.18 -4.84 14.44
CA ASP A 2 -14.08 -4.76 13.29
C ASP A 2 -13.44 -5.35 12.03
N THR A 3 -14.20 -5.39 10.93
CA THR A 3 -13.73 -5.95 9.65
C THR A 3 -12.45 -5.28 9.16
N PHE A 4 -12.29 -3.97 9.38
CA PHE A 4 -11.14 -3.23 8.89
C PHE A 4 -9.89 -3.48 9.73
N ASP A 5 -10.04 -3.70 11.03
CA ASP A 5 -8.95 -4.17 11.88
C ASP A 5 -8.45 -5.57 11.44
N ILE A 6 -9.37 -6.47 11.06
CA ILE A 6 -9.03 -7.80 10.51
C ILE A 6 -8.24 -7.65 9.21
N LEU A 7 -8.73 -6.82 8.28
CA LEU A 7 -8.07 -6.58 6.99
C LEU A 7 -6.70 -5.91 7.15
N LYS A 8 -6.56 -4.99 8.12
CA LYS A 8 -5.27 -4.41 8.46
C LYS A 8 -4.29 -5.46 8.98
N ALA A 9 -4.73 -6.32 9.90
CA ALA A 9 -3.89 -7.39 10.43
C ALA A 9 -3.48 -8.38 9.33
N ASP A 10 -4.37 -8.66 8.37
CA ASP A 10 -4.06 -9.51 7.22
C ASP A 10 -3.04 -8.87 6.28
N LEU A 11 -3.17 -7.56 6.02
CA LEU A 11 -2.18 -6.79 5.27
C LEU A 11 -0.82 -6.82 5.98
N ASP A 12 -0.77 -6.50 7.28
CA ASP A 12 0.46 -6.51 8.09
C ASP A 12 1.16 -7.88 8.01
N ARG A 13 0.37 -8.96 8.09
CA ARG A 13 0.86 -10.33 7.94
C ARG A 13 1.46 -10.57 6.55
N HIS A 14 0.78 -10.17 5.47
CA HIS A 14 1.34 -10.30 4.12
C HIS A 14 2.64 -9.52 3.98
N LEU A 15 2.66 -8.25 4.41
CA LEU A 15 3.82 -7.35 4.29
C LEU A 15 5.05 -7.83 5.06
N SER A 16 4.89 -8.64 6.12
CA SER A 16 6.01 -9.23 6.86
C SER A 16 6.92 -10.15 6.02
N THR A 17 6.45 -10.58 4.85
CA THR A 17 7.15 -11.52 3.95
C THR A 17 7.60 -10.89 2.63
N VAL A 18 7.40 -9.59 2.43
CA VAL A 18 7.65 -8.88 1.16
C VAL A 18 8.63 -7.73 1.37
N ASP A 19 9.32 -7.33 0.29
CA ASP A 19 10.25 -6.20 0.31
C ASP A 19 9.56 -4.90 0.78
N ALA A 20 10.31 -4.00 1.41
CA ALA A 20 9.78 -2.71 1.87
C ALA A 20 9.45 -1.76 0.69
N ASN A 21 10.02 -1.98 -0.49
CA ASN A 21 9.84 -1.16 -1.69
C ASN A 21 8.79 -1.70 -2.65
N VAL A 22 7.68 -2.25 -2.12
CA VAL A 22 6.53 -2.68 -2.91
C VAL A 22 5.37 -1.69 -2.80
N GLY A 23 4.64 -1.51 -3.90
CA GLY A 23 3.37 -0.77 -3.89
C GLY A 23 2.21 -1.64 -3.41
N ILE A 24 1.16 -1.02 -2.88
CA ILE A 24 -0.07 -1.72 -2.46
C ILE A 24 -1.27 -1.06 -3.14
N ALA A 25 -2.02 -1.85 -3.90
CA ALA A 25 -3.31 -1.44 -4.45
C ALA A 25 -4.42 -1.78 -3.44
N PHE A 26 -5.34 -0.85 -3.23
CA PHE A 26 -6.51 -1.02 -2.36
C PHE A 26 -7.81 -0.84 -3.14
N GLY A 27 -8.84 -1.62 -2.81
CA GLY A 27 -10.21 -1.33 -3.23
C GLY A 27 -10.67 0.02 -2.65
N GLU A 28 -11.60 0.69 -3.32
CA GLU A 28 -11.98 2.06 -2.96
C GLU A 28 -12.50 2.21 -1.53
N GLU A 29 -13.36 1.30 -1.06
CA GLU A 29 -13.91 1.35 0.30
C GLU A 29 -12.83 1.12 1.34
N LEU A 30 -11.95 0.14 1.12
CA LEU A 30 -10.85 -0.14 2.02
C LEU A 30 -9.86 1.03 2.09
N PHE A 31 -9.54 1.64 0.94
CA PHE A 31 -8.66 2.81 0.88
C PHE A 31 -9.25 4.00 1.64
N ALA A 32 -10.54 4.30 1.41
CA ALA A 32 -11.23 5.40 2.07
C ALA A 32 -11.24 5.21 3.60
N GLU A 33 -11.49 3.98 4.05
CA GLU A 33 -11.50 3.67 5.48
C GLU A 33 -10.11 3.74 6.12
N PHE A 34 -9.08 3.19 5.47
CA PHE A 34 -7.70 3.28 5.97
C PHE A 34 -7.24 4.75 6.07
N LYS A 35 -7.60 5.57 5.07
CA LYS A 35 -7.37 7.01 5.11
C LYS A 35 -8.13 7.67 6.28
N ARG A 36 -9.40 7.33 6.48
CA ARG A 36 -10.24 7.88 7.57
C ARG A 36 -9.71 7.53 8.96
N ARG A 37 -9.04 6.39 9.10
CA ARG A 37 -8.41 5.93 10.35
C ARG A 37 -6.98 6.44 10.55
N ASP A 38 -6.49 7.30 9.66
CA ASP A 38 -5.12 7.79 9.66
C ASP A 38 -4.07 6.66 9.65
N TRP A 39 -4.40 5.54 9.01
CA TRP A 39 -3.46 4.40 8.83
C TRP A 39 -2.50 4.62 7.67
N PHE A 40 -2.71 5.66 6.88
CA PHE A 40 -1.76 6.14 5.89
C PHE A 40 -1.00 7.35 6.42
N THR A 41 0.27 7.44 6.08
CA THR A 41 1.04 8.69 6.18
C THR A 41 1.17 9.31 4.80
N LEU A 42 1.49 10.60 4.75
CA LEU A 42 1.83 11.27 3.49
C LEU A 42 3.35 11.32 3.39
N GLU A 43 3.91 10.59 2.44
CA GLU A 43 5.37 10.46 2.28
C GLU A 43 5.80 10.89 0.90
N THR A 44 7.08 11.20 0.79
CA THR A 44 7.70 11.67 -0.46
C THR A 44 8.37 10.49 -1.17
N PHE A 45 7.82 10.10 -2.33
CA PHE A 45 8.39 9.04 -3.17
C PHE A 45 8.99 9.63 -4.45
N GLY A 46 10.18 9.15 -4.83
CA GLY A 46 10.82 9.51 -6.10
C GLY A 46 10.18 8.78 -7.28
N LEU A 47 9.81 9.51 -8.33
CA LEU A 47 9.40 8.91 -9.60
C LEU A 47 10.62 8.22 -10.24
N LEU A 48 10.41 6.98 -10.70
CA LEU A 48 11.39 6.19 -11.45
C LEU A 48 12.73 5.95 -10.71
N GLY A 49 12.70 5.92 -9.37
CA GLY A 49 13.91 5.72 -8.56
C GLY A 49 14.86 6.93 -8.53
N THR A 50 14.43 8.09 -9.02
CA THR A 50 15.19 9.34 -8.94
C THR A 50 14.52 10.32 -7.99
N SER A 51 15.31 10.98 -7.13
CA SER A 51 14.82 12.01 -6.21
C SER A 51 14.50 13.34 -6.90
N LEU A 52 14.80 13.46 -8.19
CA LEU A 52 14.62 14.69 -8.97
C LEU A 52 13.14 15.05 -9.21
N PHE A 53 12.26 14.05 -9.18
CA PHE A 53 10.81 14.24 -9.33
C PHE A 53 10.09 13.48 -8.23
N SER A 54 10.16 14.02 -7.01
CA SER A 54 9.49 13.43 -5.86
C SER A 54 8.06 13.95 -5.72
N ILE A 55 7.10 13.05 -5.49
CA ILE A 55 5.71 13.40 -5.24
C ILE A 55 5.30 12.97 -3.83
N GLN A 56 4.44 13.78 -3.20
CA GLN A 56 3.80 13.39 -1.95
C GLN A 56 2.62 12.47 -2.25
N VAL A 57 2.67 11.26 -1.69
CA VAL A 57 1.67 10.24 -1.91
C VAL A 57 1.35 9.51 -0.60
N PRO A 58 0.12 8.99 -0.46
CA PRO A 58 -0.23 8.12 0.66
C PRO A 58 0.72 6.92 0.73
N ALA A 59 1.11 6.58 1.95
CA ALA A 59 2.03 5.49 2.24
C ALA A 59 1.55 4.66 3.42
N TYR A 60 1.77 3.35 3.33
CA TYR A 60 1.59 2.43 4.44
C TYR A 60 2.94 2.15 5.10
N GLU A 61 2.98 2.18 6.43
CA GLU A 61 4.21 2.07 7.23
C GLU A 61 5.34 2.99 6.73
N LYS A 62 4.98 4.16 6.19
CA LYS A 62 5.88 5.20 5.66
C LYS A 62 6.79 4.80 4.49
N THR A 63 6.72 3.54 4.04
CA THR A 63 7.71 2.94 3.12
C THR A 63 7.07 2.41 1.85
N ARG A 64 5.77 2.10 1.90
CA ARG A 64 5.06 1.46 0.80
C ARG A 64 4.03 2.42 0.21
N PHE A 65 4.23 2.82 -1.03
CA PHE A 65 3.26 3.63 -1.76
C PHE A 65 1.92 2.89 -1.86
N VAL A 66 0.82 3.58 -1.59
CA VAL A 66 -0.53 3.02 -1.69
C VAL A 66 -1.43 3.83 -2.62
N PHE A 67 -2.32 3.14 -3.33
CA PHE A 67 -3.27 3.77 -4.25
C PHE A 67 -4.60 3.02 -4.33
N PRO A 68 -5.72 3.72 -4.57
CA PRO A 68 -6.99 3.06 -4.86
C PRO A 68 -6.99 2.48 -6.28
N SER A 69 -7.62 1.32 -6.46
CA SER A 69 -7.79 0.66 -7.75
C SER A 69 -9.22 0.14 -7.90
N TRP A 70 -9.83 0.44 -9.06
CA TRP A 70 -11.17 -0.03 -9.42
C TRP A 70 -11.19 -1.48 -9.91
N ASP A 71 -10.02 -2.05 -10.22
CA ASP A 71 -9.87 -3.39 -10.78
C ASP A 71 -9.78 -4.49 -9.71
N ILE A 72 -9.93 -4.13 -8.42
CA ILE A 72 -9.95 -5.05 -7.29
C ILE A 72 -11.20 -4.84 -6.43
N GLY A 73 -11.62 -5.88 -5.70
CA GLY A 73 -12.83 -5.81 -4.89
C GLY A 73 -12.75 -4.66 -3.86
N ALA A 74 -13.89 -4.05 -3.55
CA ALA A 74 -13.97 -2.83 -2.72
C ALA A 74 -13.27 -2.97 -1.34
N LEU A 75 -13.29 -4.18 -0.76
CA LEU A 75 -12.66 -4.53 0.51
C LEU A 75 -11.40 -5.40 0.36
N GLU A 76 -10.78 -5.40 -0.82
CA GLU A 76 -9.57 -6.17 -1.12
C GLU A 76 -8.32 -5.28 -1.21
N PHE A 77 -7.16 -5.92 -1.09
CA PHE A 77 -5.87 -5.30 -1.39
C PHE A 77 -5.00 -6.25 -2.22
N LYS A 78 -4.06 -5.70 -2.98
CA LYS A 78 -3.02 -6.45 -3.68
C LYS A 78 -1.66 -5.82 -3.41
N VAL A 79 -0.70 -6.64 -3.00
CA VAL A 79 0.68 -6.22 -2.79
C VAL A 79 1.48 -6.51 -4.06
N GLY A 80 2.24 -5.53 -4.53
CA GLY A 80 3.16 -5.72 -5.64
C GLY A 80 4.15 -6.84 -5.33
N GLN A 81 4.36 -7.74 -6.29
CA GLN A 81 5.44 -8.71 -6.19
C GLN A 81 6.69 -8.03 -6.75
N SER A 82 7.78 -7.98 -5.97
CA SER A 82 9.08 -7.68 -6.56
C SER A 82 9.31 -8.69 -7.68
N PRO A 83 9.74 -8.27 -8.89
CA PRO A 83 10.10 -9.23 -9.91
C PRO A 83 11.13 -10.15 -9.28
N SER A 84 10.82 -11.44 -9.21
CA SER A 84 11.81 -12.44 -8.89
C SER A 84 12.97 -12.16 -9.82
N SER A 85 14.15 -11.91 -9.26
CA SER A 85 15.36 -11.95 -10.05
C SER A 85 15.49 -13.39 -10.52
N GLU A 86 14.85 -13.72 -11.65
CA GLU A 86 15.23 -14.88 -12.44
C GLU A 86 16.69 -14.62 -12.82
N LYS A 87 17.56 -15.32 -12.11
CA LYS A 87 18.94 -15.59 -12.48
C LYS A 87 19.02 -17.00 -13.01
#